data_AF-A0A5C8SJE7-F1
#
_entry.id   AF-A0A5C8SJE7-F1
#
_cell.length_a   1.000
_cell.length_b   1.000
_cell.length_c   1.000
_cell.angle_alpha   90.00
_cell.angle_beta   90.00
_cell.angle_gamma   90.00
#
_symmetry.space_group_name_H-M   'P 1'
#
loop_
_entity.id
_entity.type
_entity.pdbx_description
1 polymer ?
#
loop_
_entity_poly.entity_id
_entity_poly.type
_entity_poly.pdbx_seq_one_letter_code
_entity_poly.pdbx_strand_id
1 'polypeptide(L)'
;MAATAEKLIEHGLPAGFQTLQVKEKFATLRFYWGADDDARPGFGAIIEAAERLSAGICDACGRPGRFRSGGWSKTACDEHAR
;
A
#
# COMPACT_ATOMS: atom_id res chain seq x y z
N MET A 1 1.20 7.43 -9.73
CA MET A 1 -0.01 6.86 -9.10
C MET A 1 -1.14 6.64 -10.10
N ALA A 2 -1.40 7.58 -11.03
CA ALA A 2 -2.37 7.42 -12.12
C ALA A 2 -2.26 6.06 -12.86
N ALA A 3 -1.09 5.74 -13.40
CA ALA A 3 -0.87 4.53 -14.20
C ALA A 3 -1.07 3.19 -13.46
N THR A 4 -1.11 3.17 -12.13
CA THR A 4 -1.28 1.94 -11.34
C THR A 4 -2.76 1.71 -10.99
N ALA A 5 -3.46 2.77 -10.57
CA ALA A 5 -4.88 2.70 -10.27
C ALA A 5 -5.72 2.52 -11.55
N GLU A 6 -5.32 3.17 -12.64
CA GLU A 6 -5.97 3.03 -13.95
C GLU A 6 -5.90 1.59 -14.46
N LYS A 7 -4.76 0.92 -14.29
CA LYS A 7 -4.59 -0.50 -14.67
C LYS A 7 -5.45 -1.45 -13.85
N LEU A 8 -5.71 -1.16 -12.57
CA LEU A 8 -6.66 -1.94 -11.77
C LEU A 8 -8.09 -1.80 -12.27
N ILE A 9 -8.48 -0.58 -12.66
CA ILE A 9 -9.82 -0.30 -13.15
C ILE A 9 -10.04 -0.98 -14.51
N GLU A 10 -9.02 -1.00 -15.37
CA GLU A 10 -9.08 -1.62 -16.70
C GLU A 10 -9.11 -3.16 -16.64
N HIS A 11 -8.29 -3.78 -15.79
CA HIS A 11 -8.14 -5.24 -15.74
C HIS A 11 -9.00 -5.93 -14.67
N GLY A 12 -9.58 -5.18 -13.74
CA GLY A 12 -10.35 -5.73 -12.63
C GLY A 12 -9.48 -6.49 -11.61
N LEU A 13 -10.14 -7.15 -10.67
CA LEU A 13 -9.48 -8.00 -9.68
C LEU A 13 -9.18 -9.38 -10.29
N PRO A 14 -8.05 -10.01 -9.91
CA PRO A 14 -7.72 -11.36 -10.35
C PRO A 14 -8.77 -12.39 -9.91
N ALA A 15 -8.91 -13.49 -10.65
CA ALA A 15 -9.78 -14.60 -10.26
C ALA A 15 -9.36 -15.18 -8.89
N GLY A 16 -10.35 -15.49 -8.06
CA GLY A 16 -10.11 -15.99 -6.70
C GLY A 16 -9.47 -14.95 -5.77
N PHE A 17 -9.50 -13.65 -6.09
CA PHE A 17 -8.89 -12.62 -5.25
C PHE A 17 -9.48 -12.62 -3.83
N GLN A 18 -8.60 -12.70 -2.84
CA GLN A 18 -8.95 -12.64 -1.43
C GLN A 18 -8.01 -11.70 -0.69
N THR A 19 -8.60 -10.79 0.08
CA THR A 19 -7.85 -10.00 1.06
C THR A 19 -7.65 -10.84 2.31
N LEU A 20 -6.41 -11.14 2.64
CA LEU A 20 -6.07 -11.95 3.82
C LEU A 20 -5.80 -11.04 5.02
N GLN A 21 -5.03 -9.98 4.81
CA GLN A 21 -4.73 -9.01 5.85
C GLN A 21 -4.29 -7.68 5.25
N VAL A 22 -4.76 -6.58 5.85
CA VAL A 22 -4.23 -5.24 5.64
C VAL A 22 -3.74 -4.73 6.97
N LYS A 23 -2.45 -4.41 7.07
CA LYS A 23 -1.87 -3.88 8.31
C LYS A 23 -0.81 -2.83 8.02
N GLU A 24 -0.58 -1.97 8.99
CA GLU A 24 0.66 -1.22 9.07
C GLU A 24 1.75 -2.15 9.63
N LYS A 25 2.93 -2.12 9.03
CA LYS A 25 4.14 -2.74 9.57
C LYS A 25 5.34 -1.85 9.26
N PHE A 26 6.09 -1.50 10.31
CA PHE A 26 7.29 -0.66 10.20
C PHE A 26 7.05 0.66 9.43
N ALA A 27 6.00 1.41 9.78
CA ALA A 27 5.61 2.66 9.12
C ALA A 27 5.21 2.54 7.64
N THR A 28 4.87 1.33 7.17
CA THR A 28 4.45 1.08 5.79
C THR A 28 3.23 0.18 5.75
N LEU A 29 2.47 0.26 4.65
CA LEU A 29 1.41 -0.67 4.31
C LEU A 29 1.98 -2.07 4.08
N ARG A 30 1.27 -3.07 4.61
CA ARG A 30 1.46 -4.47 4.27
C ARG A 30 0.13 -5.08 3.88
N PHE A 31 0.03 -5.52 2.62
CA PHE A 31 -1.20 -6.08 2.06
C PHE A 31 -0.97 -7.54 1.69
N TYR A 32 -1.51 -8.45 2.51
CA TYR A 32 -1.49 -9.88 2.26
C TYR A 32 -2.73 -10.28 1.50
N TRP A 33 -2.54 -11.00 0.40
CA TRP A 33 -3.60 -11.39 -0.50
C TRP A 33 -3.32 -12.75 -1.14
N GLY A 34 -4.37 -13.37 -1.65
CA GLY A 34 -4.31 -14.58 -2.46
C GLY A 34 -5.13 -14.41 -3.74
N ALA A 35 -4.79 -15.18 -4.76
CA ALA A 35 -5.54 -15.32 -6.01
C ALA A 35 -5.10 -16.61 -6.72
N ASP A 36 -5.85 -17.00 -7.76
CA ASP A 36 -5.46 -18.11 -8.64
C ASP A 36 -4.15 -17.76 -9.37
N ASP A 37 -3.28 -18.77 -9.63
CA ASP A 37 -1.87 -18.59 -10.03
C ASP A 37 -1.69 -17.71 -11.28
N ASP A 38 -2.59 -17.81 -12.26
CA ASP A 38 -2.48 -17.14 -13.56
C ASP A 38 -2.64 -15.61 -13.50
N ALA A 39 -3.14 -15.10 -12.36
CA ALA A 39 -3.51 -13.69 -12.23
C ALA A 39 -2.56 -12.90 -11.31
N ARG A 40 -1.49 -13.54 -10.80
CA ARG A 40 -0.59 -12.96 -9.79
C ARG A 40 0.39 -11.88 -10.26
N PRO A 41 1.00 -11.94 -11.47
CA PRO A 41 2.11 -11.03 -11.82
C PRO A 41 1.71 -9.56 -11.88
N GLY A 42 0.58 -9.22 -12.51
CA GLY A 42 0.15 -7.84 -12.70
C GLY A 42 -0.36 -7.19 -11.40
N PHE A 43 -1.21 -7.91 -10.66
CA PHE A 43 -1.78 -7.42 -9.41
C PHE A 43 -0.72 -7.32 -8.30
N GLY A 44 0.24 -8.25 -8.26
CA GLY A 44 1.36 -8.21 -7.32
C GLY A 44 2.20 -6.94 -7.44
N ALA A 45 2.48 -6.49 -8.67
CA ALA A 45 3.21 -5.24 -8.90
C ALA A 45 2.46 -4.00 -8.39
N ILE A 46 1.13 -4.03 -8.44
CA ILE A 46 0.28 -2.94 -7.96
C ILE A 46 0.30 -2.86 -6.43
N ILE A 47 0.15 -4.02 -5.77
CA ILE A 47 0.27 -4.11 -4.31
C ILE A 47 1.67 -3.66 -3.86
N GLU A 48 2.72 -4.14 -4.52
CA GLU A 48 4.09 -3.72 -4.22
C GLU A 48 4.29 -2.20 -4.38
N ALA A 49 3.73 -1.61 -5.44
CA ALA A 49 3.77 -0.16 -5.63
C ALA A 49 3.04 0.58 -4.49
N ALA A 50 1.88 0.10 -4.06
CA ALA A 50 1.12 0.69 -2.95
C ALA A 50 1.90 0.60 -1.63
N GLU A 51 2.52 -0.55 -1.33
CA GLU A 51 3.37 -0.73 -0.15
C GLU A 51 4.55 0.25 -0.17
N ARG A 52 5.25 0.40 -1.30
CA ARG A 52 6.37 1.35 -1.44
C ARG A 52 5.93 2.81 -1.30
N LEU A 53 4.80 3.18 -1.90
CA LEU A 53 4.27 4.55 -1.85
C LEU A 53 3.86 4.95 -0.44
N SER A 54 3.32 4.01 0.34
CA SER A 54 2.90 4.28 1.72
C SER A 54 4.03 4.81 2.61
N ALA A 55 5.29 4.44 2.34
CA ALA A 55 6.46 4.92 3.09
C ALA A 55 6.70 6.44 2.97
N GLY A 56 6.03 7.11 2.02
CA GLY A 56 6.12 8.56 1.80
C GLY A 56 4.79 9.29 1.93
N ILE A 57 3.74 8.64 2.43
CA ILE A 57 2.40 9.21 2.57
C ILE A 57 2.04 9.26 4.06
N CYS A 58 1.52 10.40 4.51
CA CYS A 58 1.09 10.54 5.89
C CYS A 58 -0.12 9.66 6.19
N ASP A 59 0.02 8.75 7.14
CA ASP A 59 -1.01 7.78 7.51
C ASP A 59 -2.31 8.43 8.06
N ALA A 60 -2.23 9.68 8.53
CA ALA A 60 -3.36 10.42 9.08
C ALA A 60 -4.14 11.24 8.03
N CYS A 61 -3.48 11.73 6.98
CA CYS A 61 -4.11 12.71 6.08
C CYS A 61 -3.79 12.55 4.58
N GLY A 62 -2.97 11.58 4.18
CA GLY A 62 -2.67 11.29 2.78
C GLY A 62 -1.71 12.29 2.10
N ARG A 63 -1.31 13.38 2.77
CA ARG A 63 -0.29 14.31 2.25
C ARG A 63 1.10 13.66 2.25
N PRO A 64 2.09 14.19 1.49
CA PRO A 64 3.47 13.74 1.59
C PRO A 64 3.94 13.69 3.05
N GLY A 65 4.40 12.52 3.46
CA GLY A 65 4.93 12.22 4.78
C GLY A 65 6.37 11.76 4.69
N ARG A 66 6.99 11.57 5.85
CA ARG A 66 8.30 10.92 5.94
C ARG A 66 8.32 9.98 7.12
N PHE A 67 9.21 9.00 7.05
CA PHE A 67 9.48 8.06 8.12
C PHE A 67 9.83 8.81 9.42
N ARG A 68 9.17 8.45 10.51
CA ARG A 68 9.42 8.96 11.85
C ARG A 68 9.81 7.79 12.75
N SER A 69 11.03 7.83 13.26
CA SER A 69 11.49 6.94 14.33
C SER A 69 11.13 7.55 15.69
N GLY A 70 10.78 6.68 16.64
CA GLY A 70 10.34 7.03 17.99
C GLY A 70 9.93 5.75 18.74
N GLY A 71 9.01 5.86 19.71
CA GLY A 71 8.45 4.69 20.39
C GLY A 71 7.73 3.72 19.45
N TRP A 72 6.97 4.27 18.49
CA TRP A 72 6.39 3.52 17.36
C TRP A 72 6.78 4.17 16.04
N SER A 73 7.22 3.37 15.07
CA SER A 73 7.58 3.87 13.74
C SER A 73 6.32 4.20 12.93
N LYS A 74 6.21 5.41 12.40
CA LYS A 74 5.08 5.86 11.56
C LYS A 74 5.52 6.71 10.37
N THR A 75 4.71 6.79 9.31
CA THR A 75 4.95 7.74 8.21
C THR A 75 3.98 8.91 8.36
N ALA A 76 4.53 10.10 8.64
CA ALA A 76 3.70 11.28 8.94
C ALA A 76 4.28 12.58 8.38
N CYS A 77 3.38 13.49 7.98
CA CYS A 77 3.72 14.89 7.71
C CYS A 77 4.06 15.62 9.01
N ASP A 78 4.62 16.82 8.94
CA ASP A 78 5.06 17.57 10.13
C ASP A 78 3.94 17.89 11.12
N GLU A 79 2.72 18.08 10.60
CA GLU A 79 1.54 18.35 11.41
C GLU A 79 1.13 17.13 12.26
N HIS A 80 1.27 15.92 11.72
CA HIS A 80 0.87 14.67 12.37
C HIS A 80 2.06 13.86 12.94
N ALA A 81 3.26 14.44 12.95
CA ALA A 81 4.45 13.80 13.50
C ALA A 81 4.46 13.74 15.04
N ARG A 82 3.56 14.47 15.69
CA ARG A 82 3.41 14.56 17.14
C ARG A 82 2.84 13.29 17.76
#